data_AF-A0A8X6VBB1-F1
#
_entry.id   AF-A0A8X6VBB1-F1
#
_cell.length_a   1.000
_cell.length_b   1.000
_cell.length_c   1.000
_cell.angle_alpha   90.00
_cell.angle_beta   90.00
_cell.angle_gamma   90.00
#
_symmetry.space_group_name_H-M   'P 1'
#
loop_
_entity.id
_entity.type
_entity.pdbx_description
1 polymer ?
#
loop_
_entity_poly.entity_id
_entity_poly.type
_entity_poly.pdbx_seq_one_letter_code
_entity_poly.pdbx_strand_id
1 'polypeptide(L)'
;MPFAGPSFEHSTGDSAIWLGSASILRENTLEVIRDLPPHFPFHQPNERCISKELSAISDLSLNAFCDASKTTYACSIFLRTEVGGTITCQLVQAHTIVAPIKPITIPRLELLACTIGSRLVNTMKIDLELENVPICCWSDSVNALYWIKRKENWGTFVNRVQEIRRPTNPEDWKHIPGILNPADLPSRGCGVVELIASLWWEGPNWLNKPCEEWPLSEAYTDCAITDLERKRTVASAINNEMKEIDYLSEISLYKKIIKSHSMDL
;
A
#
# COMPACT_ATOMS: atom_id res chain seq x y z
N MET A 1 -14.88 33.55 65.91
CA MET A 1 -14.08 32.31 66.10
C MET A 1 -15.04 31.19 66.49
N PRO A 2 -14.83 29.93 66.06
CA PRO A 2 -13.82 29.41 65.12
C PRO A 2 -14.44 28.65 63.90
N PHE A 3 -13.85 28.74 62.68
CA PHE A 3 -13.04 27.72 61.94
C PHE A 3 -13.84 26.50 61.42
N ALA A 4 -13.67 25.91 60.23
CA ALA A 4 -12.69 25.97 59.13
C ALA A 4 -13.30 25.39 57.82
N GLY A 5 -12.65 25.63 56.66
CA GLY A 5 -13.05 25.15 55.32
C GLY A 5 -12.60 23.71 54.95
N PRO A 6 -12.03 23.47 53.74
CA PRO A 6 -12.75 23.09 52.50
C PRO A 6 -12.19 21.80 51.83
N SER A 7 -12.86 21.24 50.81
CA SER A 7 -12.16 20.55 49.69
C SER A 7 -13.02 20.46 48.41
N PHE A 8 -12.44 20.91 47.31
CA PHE A 8 -12.83 20.73 45.91
C PHE A 8 -12.56 19.28 45.45
N GLU A 9 -13.31 18.79 44.46
CA GLU A 9 -12.72 18.34 43.18
C GLU A 9 -13.78 18.23 42.08
N HIS A 10 -13.44 18.78 40.91
CA HIS A 10 -14.25 18.82 39.70
C HIS A 10 -14.19 17.47 38.97
N SER A 11 -15.33 16.84 38.71
CA SER A 11 -15.43 15.84 37.63
C SER A 11 -15.71 16.58 36.32
N THR A 12 -14.68 16.76 35.50
CA THR A 12 -14.81 17.18 34.11
C THR A 12 -15.56 16.10 33.34
N GLY A 13 -16.63 16.51 32.66
CA GLY A 13 -17.48 15.63 31.87
C GLY A 13 -16.74 15.00 30.68
N ASP A 14 -17.00 13.71 30.50
CA ASP A 14 -16.67 12.96 29.30
C ASP A 14 -17.42 13.54 28.09
N SER A 15 -16.76 14.35 27.28
CA SER A 15 -17.25 14.72 25.97
C SER A 15 -16.77 13.69 24.95
N ALA A 16 -17.55 12.63 24.76
CA ALA A 16 -17.49 11.84 23.53
C ALA A 16 -17.91 12.75 22.36
N ILE A 17 -16.94 13.13 21.53
CA ILE A 17 -17.19 13.96 20.35
C ILE A 17 -17.70 13.02 19.26
N TRP A 18 -19.01 13.03 19.02
CA TRP A 18 -19.61 12.48 17.81
C TRP A 18 -19.15 13.31 16.60
N LEU A 19 -18.03 12.92 15.97
CA LEU A 19 -17.69 13.43 14.65
C LEU A 19 -18.54 12.68 13.63
N GLY A 20 -19.69 13.29 13.31
CA GLY A 20 -20.44 12.97 12.10
C GLY A 20 -19.56 13.20 10.88
N SER A 21 -19.05 12.11 10.30
CA SER A 21 -18.64 12.01 8.90
C SER A 21 -18.65 10.55 8.48
N ALA A 22 -19.86 10.02 8.33
CA ALA A 22 -20.17 8.72 7.72
C ALA A 22 -19.91 8.70 6.20
N SER A 23 -18.81 9.30 5.72
CA SER A 23 -18.65 9.59 4.28
C SER A 23 -17.30 9.21 3.66
N ILE A 24 -16.35 8.62 4.39
CA ILE A 24 -15.00 8.31 3.86
C ILE A 24 -14.58 6.86 4.11
N LEU A 25 -15.54 5.94 3.97
CA LEU A 25 -15.24 4.58 3.50
C LEU A 25 -15.86 4.50 2.11
N ARG A 26 -15.09 4.91 1.09
CA ARG A 26 -15.52 4.68 -0.30
C ARG A 26 -15.78 3.18 -0.47
N GLU A 27 -16.89 2.87 -1.12
CA GLU A 27 -17.62 1.59 -1.19
C GLU A 27 -16.84 0.32 -1.60
N ASN A 28 -15.53 0.37 -1.82
CA ASN A 28 -14.78 -0.72 -2.44
C ASN A 28 -14.08 -1.70 -1.47
N THR A 29 -14.32 -1.61 -0.16
CA THR A 29 -13.71 -2.54 0.83
C THR A 29 -14.74 -3.53 1.43
N LEU A 30 -16.03 -3.44 1.06
CA LEU A 30 -17.11 -4.20 1.70
C LEU A 30 -17.71 -5.34 0.86
N GLU A 31 -17.27 -5.56 -0.39
CA GLU A 31 -17.86 -6.63 -1.22
C GLU A 31 -17.40 -8.06 -0.87
N VAL A 32 -16.39 -8.24 -0.01
CA VAL A 32 -15.91 -9.58 0.36
C VAL A 32 -16.61 -10.16 1.60
N ILE A 33 -17.34 -9.34 2.38
CA ILE A 33 -17.89 -9.75 3.70
C ILE A 33 -19.41 -9.99 3.66
N ARG A 34 -20.10 -9.68 2.55
CA ARG A 34 -21.57 -9.75 2.48
C ARG A 34 -22.19 -11.14 2.24
N ASP A 35 -21.41 -12.15 1.86
CA ASP A 35 -21.93 -13.47 1.44
C ASP A 35 -21.77 -14.60 2.48
N LEU A 36 -21.53 -14.28 3.76
CA LEU A 36 -21.49 -15.31 4.82
C LEU A 36 -22.90 -15.60 5.39
N PRO A 37 -23.28 -16.88 5.58
CA PRO A 37 -24.62 -17.26 6.03
C PRO A 37 -24.95 -16.78 7.46
N PRO A 38 -26.24 -16.51 7.77
CA PRO A 38 -26.68 -15.71 8.92
C PRO A 38 -26.66 -16.41 10.30
N HIS A 39 -25.99 -17.55 10.45
CA HIS A 39 -26.01 -18.34 11.69
C HIS A 39 -24.62 -18.72 12.15
N PHE A 40 -23.79 -17.72 12.46
CA PHE A 40 -22.64 -17.90 13.33
C PHE A 40 -22.64 -16.78 14.37
N PRO A 41 -22.27 -17.06 15.63
CA PRO A 41 -22.11 -16.02 16.64
C PRO A 41 -20.87 -15.21 16.27
N PHE A 42 -21.07 -14.19 15.43
CA PHE A 42 -20.25 -12.99 15.51
C PHE A 42 -20.35 -12.53 16.96
N HIS A 43 -19.33 -12.82 17.77
CA HIS A 43 -18.91 -11.78 18.71
C HIS A 43 -18.75 -10.53 17.85
N GLN A 44 -19.47 -9.48 18.26
CA GLN A 44 -19.81 -8.28 17.50
C GLN A 44 -18.71 -7.86 16.52
N PRO A 45 -19.08 -7.30 15.34
CA PRO A 45 -18.07 -6.70 14.47
C PRO A 45 -17.32 -5.68 15.32
N ASN A 46 -16.05 -5.94 15.61
CA ASN A 46 -15.22 -4.99 16.35
C ASN A 46 -15.26 -3.68 15.56
N GLU A 47 -16.00 -2.71 16.07
CA GLU A 47 -16.01 -1.36 15.57
C GLU A 47 -14.55 -0.91 15.58
N ARG A 48 -13.95 -0.75 14.40
CA ARG A 48 -12.53 -0.44 14.22
C ARG A 48 -12.29 1.03 14.56
N CYS A 49 -12.40 1.36 15.83
CA CYS A 49 -11.94 2.61 16.40
C CYS A 49 -10.53 2.36 16.95
N ILE A 50 -9.52 2.89 16.27
CA ILE A 50 -8.23 3.10 16.91
C ILE A 50 -8.43 4.30 17.83
N SER A 51 -8.58 4.08 19.13
CA SER A 51 -8.75 5.18 20.08
C SER A 51 -7.45 5.99 20.13
N LYS A 52 -7.58 7.33 20.16
CA LYS A 52 -6.42 8.24 20.32
C LYS A 52 -5.66 7.97 21.63
N GLU A 53 -6.32 7.42 22.64
CA GLU A 53 -5.65 6.99 23.88
C GLU A 53 -4.66 5.85 23.66
N LEU A 54 -4.90 4.98 22.68
CA LEU A 54 -4.01 3.86 22.39
C LEU A 54 -2.63 4.35 21.93
N SER A 55 -2.54 5.47 21.21
CA SER A 55 -1.25 6.01 20.74
C SER A 55 -0.39 6.62 21.84
N ALA A 56 -0.97 7.00 22.98
CA ALA A 56 -0.23 7.63 24.08
C ALA A 56 0.39 6.60 25.05
N ILE A 57 -0.12 5.37 25.06
CA ILE A 57 0.26 4.31 26.02
C ILE A 57 0.89 3.07 25.36
N SER A 58 1.00 3.07 24.03
CA SER A 58 1.48 1.91 23.26
C SER A 58 2.46 2.30 22.17
N ASP A 59 3.40 1.39 21.89
CA ASP A 59 4.25 1.50 20.73
C ASP A 59 3.47 0.98 19.50
N LEU A 60 3.06 1.90 18.65
CA LEU A 60 2.32 1.62 17.41
C LEU A 60 3.26 1.56 16.21
N SER A 61 2.96 0.69 15.24
CA SER A 61 3.58 0.73 13.92
C SER A 61 2.64 0.21 12.83
N LEU A 62 2.74 0.77 11.63
CA LEU A 62 2.01 0.30 10.44
C LEU A 62 2.93 -0.59 9.59
N ASN A 63 2.45 -1.78 9.24
CA ASN A 63 3.19 -2.75 8.46
C ASN A 63 2.44 -3.04 7.16
N ALA A 64 2.95 -2.52 6.05
CA ALA A 64 2.35 -2.64 4.73
C ALA A 64 3.06 -3.73 3.92
N PHE A 65 2.31 -4.71 3.43
CA PHE A 65 2.81 -5.85 2.67
C PHE A 65 2.30 -5.76 1.24
N CYS A 66 3.22 -5.77 0.28
CA CYS A 66 2.91 -5.63 -1.14
C CYS A 66 3.27 -6.92 -1.86
N ASP A 67 2.39 -7.37 -2.76
CA ASP A 67 2.63 -8.52 -3.62
C ASP A 67 1.94 -8.37 -4.97
N ALA A 68 2.46 -9.07 -5.98
CA ALA A 68 1.87 -9.10 -7.30
C ALA A 68 2.01 -10.47 -7.99
N SER A 69 0.94 -10.84 -8.69
CA SER A 69 0.88 -11.98 -9.58
C SER A 69 0.59 -11.52 -11.02
N LYS A 70 0.49 -12.46 -11.96
CA LYS A 70 0.15 -12.15 -13.37
C LYS A 70 -1.25 -11.56 -13.53
N THR A 71 -2.15 -11.83 -12.58
CA THR A 71 -3.57 -11.49 -12.67
C THR A 71 -3.95 -10.29 -11.83
N THR A 72 -3.19 -10.00 -10.78
CA THR A 72 -3.59 -9.10 -9.70
C THR A 72 -2.37 -8.60 -8.96
N TYR A 73 -2.47 -7.43 -8.35
CA TYR A 73 -1.49 -6.90 -7.41
C TYR A 73 -2.19 -6.31 -6.20
N ALA A 74 -1.60 -6.46 -5.02
CA ALA A 74 -2.28 -6.19 -3.76
C ALA A 74 -1.36 -5.55 -2.71
N CYS A 75 -1.98 -4.91 -1.74
CA CYS A 75 -1.36 -4.45 -0.51
C CYS A 75 -2.24 -4.78 0.70
N SER A 76 -1.63 -5.22 1.79
CA SER A 76 -2.28 -5.46 3.08
C SER A 76 -1.54 -4.70 4.18
N ILE A 77 -2.26 -3.96 5.01
CA ILE A 77 -1.67 -3.15 6.06
C ILE A 77 -2.17 -3.62 7.42
N PHE A 78 -1.22 -3.91 8.29
CA PHE A 78 -1.43 -4.31 9.67
C PHE A 78 -1.01 -3.20 10.61
N LEU A 79 -1.83 -2.94 11.63
CA LEU A 79 -1.43 -2.16 12.80
C LEU A 79 -0.83 -3.13 13.81
N ARG A 80 0.43 -2.89 14.18
CA ARG A 80 1.10 -3.58 15.28
C ARG A 80 1.10 -2.66 16.49
N THR A 81 0.72 -3.21 17.64
CA THR A 81 0.65 -2.51 18.92
C THR A 81 1.41 -3.31 19.96
N GLU A 82 2.21 -2.61 20.76
CA GLU A 82 2.93 -3.20 21.88
C GLU A 82 2.58 -2.45 23.17
N VAL A 83 1.94 -3.16 24.11
CA VAL A 83 1.48 -2.64 25.40
C VAL A 83 1.92 -3.58 26.50
N GLY A 84 2.72 -3.08 27.45
CA GLY A 84 3.15 -3.88 28.61
C GLY A 84 3.83 -5.21 28.22
N GLY A 85 4.59 -5.22 27.11
CA GLY A 85 5.26 -6.41 26.57
C GLY A 85 4.37 -7.37 25.79
N THR A 86 3.07 -7.08 25.66
CA THR A 86 2.16 -7.84 24.79
C THR A 86 2.13 -7.20 23.42
N ILE A 87 2.49 -7.97 22.40
CA ILE A 87 2.50 -7.55 21.00
C ILE A 87 1.28 -8.14 20.29
N THR A 88 0.51 -7.30 19.62
CA THR A 88 -0.63 -7.71 18.80
C THR A 88 -0.60 -7.05 17.44
N CYS A 89 -0.96 -7.79 16.40
CA CYS A 89 -1.11 -7.30 15.04
C CYS A 89 -2.55 -7.49 14.56
N GLN A 90 -3.09 -6.51 13.84
CA GLN A 90 -4.42 -6.59 13.27
C GLN A 90 -4.46 -5.93 11.89
N LEU A 91 -5.14 -6.58 10.94
CA LEU A 91 -5.36 -6.07 9.60
C LEU A 91 -6.31 -4.86 9.67
N VAL A 92 -5.81 -3.71 9.25
CA VAL A 92 -6.58 -2.46 9.23
C VAL A 92 -7.08 -2.14 7.82
N GLN A 93 -6.33 -2.51 6.79
CA GLN A 93 -6.70 -2.25 5.39
C GLN A 93 -6.10 -3.29 4.44
N ALA A 94 -6.87 -3.69 3.44
CA ALA A 94 -6.37 -4.51 2.33
C ALA A 94 -6.94 -3.98 1.02
N HIS A 95 -6.16 -4.07 -0.05
CA HIS A 95 -6.55 -3.61 -1.38
C HIS A 95 -5.94 -4.48 -2.46
N THR A 96 -6.77 -5.01 -3.36
CA THR A 96 -6.36 -5.80 -4.53
C THR A 96 -6.84 -5.12 -5.80
N ILE A 97 -5.99 -5.09 -6.82
CA ILE A 97 -6.29 -4.54 -8.14
C ILE A 97 -5.99 -5.59 -9.21
N VAL A 98 -6.90 -5.73 -10.18
CA VAL A 98 -6.71 -6.58 -11.35
C VAL A 98 -5.61 -6.02 -12.26
N ALA A 99 -4.70 -6.89 -12.70
CA ALA A 99 -3.63 -6.53 -13.61
C ALA A 99 -4.18 -5.95 -14.93
N PRO A 100 -3.49 -4.98 -15.54
CA PRO A 100 -3.93 -4.42 -16.82
C PRO A 100 -4.05 -5.49 -17.91
N ILE A 101 -5.06 -5.34 -18.78
CA ILE A 101 -5.27 -6.22 -19.94
C ILE A 101 -4.04 -6.21 -20.87
N LYS A 102 -3.38 -5.06 -21.00
CA LYS A 102 -2.12 -4.96 -21.72
C LYS A 102 -1.03 -5.66 -20.90
N PRO A 103 -0.35 -6.67 -21.46
CA PRO A 103 0.62 -7.46 -20.71
C PRO A 103 1.74 -6.56 -20.21
N ILE A 104 1.89 -6.52 -18.89
CA ILE A 104 3.02 -5.92 -18.20
C ILE A 104 3.79 -7.02 -17.46
N THR A 105 5.07 -6.77 -17.23
CA THR A 105 5.97 -7.78 -16.66
C THR A 105 5.76 -7.86 -15.15
N ILE A 106 6.05 -9.03 -14.56
CA ILE A 106 5.93 -9.24 -13.12
C ILE A 106 6.68 -8.17 -12.31
N PRO A 107 7.94 -7.81 -12.62
CA PRO A 107 8.63 -6.71 -11.93
C PRO A 107 7.86 -5.39 -11.92
N ARG A 108 7.15 -5.07 -13.01
CA ARG A 108 6.35 -3.84 -13.09
C ARG A 108 5.09 -3.94 -12.25
N LEU A 109 4.44 -5.11 -12.20
CA LEU A 109 3.30 -5.36 -11.35
C LEU A 109 3.68 -5.27 -9.87
N GLU A 110 4.84 -5.82 -9.50
CA GLU A 110 5.41 -5.72 -8.15
C GLU A 110 5.66 -4.24 -7.77
N LEU A 111 6.23 -3.43 -8.68
CA LEU A 111 6.39 -1.99 -8.43
C LEU A 111 5.04 -1.26 -8.30
N LEU A 112 3.99 -1.69 -9.02
CA LEU A 112 2.64 -1.17 -8.87
C LEU A 112 2.01 -1.57 -7.53
N ALA A 113 2.26 -2.78 -7.04
CA ALA A 113 1.89 -3.20 -5.68
C ALA A 113 2.51 -2.26 -4.63
N CYS A 114 3.80 -1.98 -4.76
CA CYS A 114 4.48 -1.02 -3.89
C CYS A 114 3.89 0.41 -4.00
N THR A 115 3.47 0.82 -5.20
CA THR A 115 2.84 2.13 -5.43
C THR A 115 1.48 2.24 -4.72
N ILE A 116 0.65 1.19 -4.75
CA ILE A 116 -0.60 1.21 -4.00
C ILE A 116 -0.33 1.15 -2.49
N GLY A 117 0.66 0.38 -2.05
CA GLY A 117 1.06 0.32 -0.66
C GLY A 117 1.46 1.68 -0.10
N SER A 118 2.31 2.43 -0.81
CA SER A 118 2.74 3.76 -0.38
C SER A 118 1.58 4.76 -0.31
N ARG A 119 0.62 4.68 -1.24
CA ARG A 119 -0.59 5.51 -1.23
C ARG A 119 -1.48 5.19 -0.03
N LEU A 120 -1.74 3.90 0.22
CA LEU A 120 -2.60 3.46 1.32
C LEU A 120 -2.01 3.84 2.68
N VAL A 121 -0.69 3.67 2.85
CA VAL A 121 0.03 4.13 4.06
C VAL A 121 -0.14 5.64 4.24
N ASN A 122 0.07 6.44 3.19
CA ASN A 122 -0.08 7.88 3.25
C ASN A 122 -1.51 8.29 3.62
N THR A 123 -2.52 7.66 2.99
CA THR A 123 -3.93 7.89 3.28
C THR A 123 -4.24 7.57 4.74
N MET A 124 -3.82 6.42 5.26
CA MET A 124 -4.05 6.08 6.67
C MET A 124 -3.36 7.03 7.63
N LYS A 125 -2.13 7.46 7.33
CA LYS A 125 -1.43 8.43 8.18
C LYS A 125 -2.18 9.75 8.32
N ILE A 126 -2.75 10.24 7.22
CA ILE A 126 -3.49 11.50 7.19
C ILE A 126 -4.89 11.33 7.81
N ASP A 127 -5.64 10.32 7.34
CA ASP A 127 -7.05 10.15 7.71
C ASP A 127 -7.23 9.72 9.17
N LEU A 128 -6.23 9.08 9.76
CA LEU A 128 -6.24 8.59 11.14
C LEU A 128 -5.33 9.39 12.10
N GLU A 129 -4.74 10.51 11.64
CA GLU A 129 -3.80 11.33 12.43
C GLU A 129 -2.63 10.50 13.01
N LEU A 130 -2.06 9.62 12.19
CA LEU A 130 -0.94 8.71 12.54
C LEU A 130 0.37 9.15 11.90
N GLU A 131 0.59 10.44 11.68
CA GLU A 131 1.75 10.94 10.92
C GLU A 131 3.09 10.52 11.55
N ASN A 132 3.14 10.52 12.88
CA ASN A 132 4.32 10.16 13.67
C ASN A 132 4.47 8.66 13.91
N VAL A 133 3.50 7.83 13.50
CA VAL A 133 3.58 6.38 13.67
C VAL A 133 4.63 5.80 12.71
N PRO A 134 5.59 5.00 13.22
CA PRO A 134 6.55 4.27 12.39
C PRO A 134 5.88 3.40 11.34
N ILE A 135 6.51 3.29 10.18
CA ILE A 135 6.04 2.43 9.09
C ILE A 135 7.11 1.40 8.73
N CYS A 136 6.66 0.23 8.28
CA CYS A 136 7.51 -0.75 7.64
C CYS A 136 6.78 -1.28 6.40
N CYS A 137 7.42 -1.14 5.24
CA CYS A 137 6.89 -1.60 3.96
C CYS A 137 7.64 -2.86 3.54
N TRP A 138 6.90 -3.88 3.13
CA TRP A 138 7.40 -5.22 2.90
C TRP A 138 7.06 -5.68 1.48
N SER A 139 8.02 -6.31 0.82
CA SER A 139 7.82 -7.00 -0.46
C SER A 139 8.81 -8.15 -0.59
N ASP A 140 8.41 -9.21 -1.27
CA ASP A 140 9.29 -10.30 -1.71
C ASP A 140 9.90 -10.06 -3.10
N SER A 141 9.54 -8.95 -3.75
CA SER A 141 10.14 -8.54 -5.01
C SER A 141 11.48 -7.83 -4.77
N VAL A 142 12.56 -8.58 -5.01
CA VAL A 142 13.90 -8.01 -5.04
C VAL A 142 14.03 -6.89 -6.08
N ASN A 143 13.39 -7.02 -7.24
CA ASN A 143 13.47 -6.04 -8.32
C ASN A 143 12.79 -4.72 -7.95
N ALA A 144 11.58 -4.78 -7.40
CA ALA A 144 10.86 -3.59 -6.96
C ALA A 144 11.64 -2.88 -5.85
N LEU A 145 12.13 -3.62 -4.85
CA LEU A 145 12.94 -3.07 -3.77
C LEU A 145 14.25 -2.43 -4.28
N TYR A 146 14.91 -3.06 -5.25
CA TYR A 146 16.11 -2.52 -5.87
C TYR A 146 15.84 -1.15 -6.51
N TRP A 147 14.75 -1.01 -7.27
CA TRP A 147 14.34 0.28 -7.85
C TRP A 147 13.97 1.31 -6.79
N ILE A 148 13.26 0.92 -5.74
CA ILE A 148 12.84 1.78 -4.63
C ILE A 148 14.04 2.23 -3.77
N LYS A 149 15.12 1.45 -3.68
CA LYS A 149 16.29 1.80 -2.87
C LYS A 149 17.35 2.62 -3.58
N ARG A 150 17.48 2.49 -4.91
CA ARG A 150 18.56 3.16 -5.67
C ARG A 150 18.13 4.43 -6.41
N LYS A 151 18.96 5.47 -6.35
CA LYS A 151 18.78 6.73 -7.08
C LYS A 151 19.33 6.62 -8.52
N GLU A 152 18.76 5.74 -9.31
CA GLU A 152 19.10 5.58 -10.73
C GLU A 152 17.92 6.01 -11.63
N ASN A 153 18.22 6.40 -12.87
CA ASN A 153 17.21 6.79 -13.85
C ASN A 153 16.63 5.55 -14.54
N TRP A 154 15.48 5.08 -14.07
CA TRP A 154 14.75 3.92 -14.58
C TRP A 154 13.77 4.24 -15.73
N GLY A 155 13.88 5.41 -16.37
CA GLY A 155 12.97 5.88 -17.41
C GLY A 155 11.53 6.08 -16.89
N THR A 156 10.50 5.53 -17.54
CA THR A 156 9.09 5.72 -17.14
C THR A 156 8.76 5.20 -15.73
N PHE A 157 9.59 4.33 -15.16
CA PHE A 157 9.45 3.84 -13.79
C PHE A 157 9.93 4.83 -12.74
N VAL A 158 10.72 5.84 -13.13
CA VAL A 158 11.14 6.93 -12.22
C VAL A 158 9.93 7.61 -11.61
N ASN A 159 8.86 7.82 -12.38
CA ASN A 159 7.64 8.45 -11.86
C ASN A 159 6.99 7.62 -10.76
N ARG A 160 6.95 6.28 -10.89
CA ARG A 160 6.40 5.39 -9.86
C ARG A 160 7.31 5.28 -8.64
N VAL A 161 8.63 5.21 -8.84
CA VAL A 161 9.60 5.22 -7.74
C VAL A 161 9.55 6.54 -6.97
N GLN A 162 9.45 7.68 -7.66
CA GLN A 162 9.29 8.99 -7.03
C GLN A 162 7.97 9.09 -6.27
N GLU A 163 6.89 8.55 -6.84
CA GLU A 163 5.60 8.48 -6.18
C GLU A 163 5.65 7.64 -4.89
N ILE A 164 6.34 6.50 -4.90
CA ILE A 164 6.57 5.68 -3.71
C ILE A 164 7.40 6.42 -2.66
N ARG A 165 8.47 7.07 -3.09
CA ARG A 165 9.42 7.79 -2.23
C ARG A 165 8.89 9.11 -1.68
N ARG A 166 7.74 9.59 -2.14
CA ARG A 166 7.16 10.83 -1.65
C ARG A 166 6.57 10.68 -0.23
N PRO A 167 5.75 9.65 0.07
CA PRO A 167 5.26 9.40 1.42
C PRO A 167 6.07 8.38 2.23
N THR A 168 7.09 7.74 1.64
CA THR A 168 7.93 6.73 2.32
C THR A 168 9.41 6.96 2.03
N ASN A 169 10.29 6.52 2.93
CA ASN A 169 11.73 6.53 2.73
C ASN A 169 12.21 5.18 2.19
N PRO A 170 13.29 5.13 1.39
CA PRO A 170 13.91 3.88 0.94
C PRO A 170 14.20 2.85 2.05
N GLU A 171 14.50 3.32 3.26
CA GLU A 171 14.84 2.56 4.45
C GLU A 171 13.62 1.89 5.09
N ASP A 172 12.41 2.41 4.85
CA ASP A 172 11.16 1.82 5.30
C ASP A 172 10.87 0.50 4.57
N TRP A 173 11.47 0.30 3.40
CA TRP A 173 11.24 -0.86 2.54
C TRP A 173 12.18 -2.02 2.85
N LYS A 174 11.60 -3.16 3.22
CA LYS A 174 12.31 -4.37 3.63
C LYS A 174 11.89 -5.56 2.78
N HIS A 175 12.82 -6.48 2.60
CA HIS A 175 12.55 -7.73 1.90
C HIS A 175 12.09 -8.80 2.89
N ILE A 176 11.12 -9.60 2.46
CA ILE A 176 10.69 -10.83 3.13
C ILE A 176 10.60 -11.98 2.13
N PRO A 177 10.82 -13.23 2.54
CA PRO A 177 10.51 -14.39 1.69
C PRO A 177 9.03 -14.41 1.29
N GLY A 178 8.72 -14.72 0.03
CA GLY A 178 7.34 -14.74 -0.49
C GLY A 178 6.39 -15.65 0.28
N ILE A 179 6.87 -16.80 0.77
CA ILE A 179 6.06 -17.72 1.60
C ILE A 179 5.62 -17.10 2.94
N LEU A 180 6.30 -16.04 3.38
CA LEU A 180 5.98 -15.30 4.60
C LEU A 180 5.21 -14.00 4.31
N ASN A 181 4.91 -13.71 3.04
CA ASN A 181 4.24 -12.48 2.61
C ASN A 181 2.71 -12.65 2.73
N PRO A 182 2.04 -11.99 3.69
CA PRO A 182 0.59 -12.10 3.85
C PRO A 182 -0.19 -11.47 2.68
N ALA A 183 0.45 -10.66 1.82
CA ALA A 183 -0.20 -10.10 0.64
C ALA A 183 -0.37 -11.13 -0.50
N ASP A 184 0.18 -12.34 -0.37
CA ASP A 184 0.01 -13.43 -1.34
C ASP A 184 -1.44 -13.91 -1.43
N LEU A 185 -2.15 -14.01 -0.29
CA LEU A 185 -3.57 -14.38 -0.26
C LEU A 185 -4.45 -13.40 -1.08
N PRO A 186 -4.41 -12.07 -0.84
CA PRO A 186 -5.19 -11.13 -1.65
C PRO A 186 -4.67 -10.94 -3.08
N SER A 187 -3.41 -11.29 -3.39
CA SER A 187 -2.86 -11.19 -4.75
C SER A 187 -3.16 -12.42 -5.62
N ARG A 188 -3.39 -13.60 -5.02
CA ARG A 188 -3.70 -14.85 -5.75
C ARG A 188 -5.14 -15.31 -5.61
N GLY A 189 -5.84 -14.80 -4.61
CA GLY A 189 -7.15 -15.27 -4.20
C GLY A 189 -7.04 -16.40 -3.18
N CYS A 190 -8.01 -16.47 -2.27
CA CYS A 190 -8.10 -17.49 -1.23
C CYS A 190 -9.57 -17.91 -1.05
N GLY A 191 -9.80 -19.19 -0.79
CA GLY A 191 -11.13 -19.69 -0.44
C GLY A 191 -11.56 -19.21 0.95
N VAL A 192 -12.86 -18.96 1.15
CA VAL A 192 -13.39 -18.45 2.43
C VAL A 192 -13.00 -19.32 3.64
N VAL A 193 -13.04 -20.65 3.49
CA VAL A 193 -12.70 -21.59 4.57
C VAL A 193 -11.21 -21.50 4.93
N GLU A 194 -10.34 -21.40 3.94
CA GLU A 194 -8.89 -21.27 4.13
C GLU A 194 -8.55 -19.92 4.78
N LEU A 195 -9.20 -18.85 4.34
CA LEU A 195 -9.03 -17.50 4.90
C LEU A 195 -9.44 -17.44 6.38
N ILE A 196 -10.53 -18.12 6.74
CA ILE A 196 -10.98 -18.19 8.14
C ILE A 196 -10.00 -19.02 8.97
N ALA A 197 -9.57 -20.17 8.45
CA ALA A 197 -8.64 -21.06 9.15
C ALA A 197 -7.26 -20.43 9.35
N SER A 198 -6.82 -19.54 8.45
CA SER A 198 -5.52 -18.90 8.52
C SER A 198 -5.43 -17.74 9.50
N LEU A 199 -6.57 -17.26 10.05
CA LEU A 199 -6.64 -16.05 10.89
C LEU A 199 -5.88 -14.87 10.27
N TRP A 200 -5.98 -14.71 8.94
CA TRP A 200 -5.12 -13.79 8.20
C TRP A 200 -5.19 -12.34 8.71
N TRP A 201 -6.34 -11.95 9.28
CA TRP A 201 -6.55 -10.64 9.89
C TRP A 201 -5.71 -10.39 11.16
N GLU A 202 -5.13 -11.41 11.78
CA GLU A 202 -4.21 -11.27 12.94
C GLU A 202 -2.75 -11.04 12.50
N GLY A 203 -2.50 -11.06 11.20
CA GLY A 203 -1.17 -10.93 10.62
C GLY A 203 -0.32 -12.19 10.77
N PRO A 204 0.86 -12.22 10.15
CA PRO A 204 1.72 -13.38 10.25
C PRO A 204 2.31 -13.48 11.66
N ASN A 205 2.43 -14.72 12.17
CA ASN A 205 2.88 -15.00 13.54
C ASN A 205 4.19 -14.28 13.93
N TRP A 206 5.12 -14.13 12.98
CA TRP A 206 6.40 -13.48 13.23
C TRP A 206 6.28 -11.97 13.47
N LEU A 207 5.20 -11.32 13.03
CA LEU A 207 4.98 -9.89 13.26
C LEU A 207 4.54 -9.60 14.70
N ASN A 208 3.96 -10.61 15.36
CA ASN A 208 3.63 -10.60 16.80
C ASN A 208 4.85 -10.83 17.72
N LYS A 209 6.07 -10.80 17.16
CA LYS A 209 7.33 -10.96 17.89
C LYS A 209 8.11 -9.64 17.96
N PRO A 210 9.13 -9.55 18.82
CA PRO A 210 10.11 -8.47 18.78
C PRO A 210 10.74 -8.31 17.40
N CYS A 211 11.13 -7.08 17.04
CA CYS A 211 11.59 -6.78 15.68
C CYS A 211 12.93 -7.44 15.31
N GLU A 212 13.69 -7.89 16.31
CA GLU A 212 14.91 -8.67 16.19
C GLU A 212 14.66 -10.09 15.65
N GLU A 213 13.44 -10.62 15.82
CA GLU A 213 13.04 -11.94 15.33
C GLU A 213 12.39 -11.90 13.93
N TRP A 214 12.29 -10.71 13.33
CA TRP A 214 11.64 -10.59 12.02
C TRP A 214 12.46 -11.29 10.93
N PRO A 215 11.80 -11.93 9.95
CA PRO A 215 12.45 -12.71 8.89
C PRO A 215 13.01 -11.78 7.80
N LEU A 216 13.95 -10.92 8.17
CA LEU A 216 14.70 -10.10 7.23
C LEU A 216 15.57 -11.03 6.39
N SER A 217 15.47 -10.91 5.07
CA SER A 217 16.41 -11.59 4.19
C SER A 217 17.07 -10.59 3.24
N GLU A 218 18.32 -10.87 2.92
CA GLU A 218 19.07 -10.10 1.93
C GLU A 218 18.49 -10.36 0.54
N ALA A 219 18.20 -9.28 -0.17
CA ALA A 219 17.62 -9.30 -1.50
C ALA A 219 18.74 -9.13 -2.54
N TYR A 220 19.07 -10.19 -3.27
CA TYR A 220 20.09 -10.15 -4.33
C TYR A 220 19.44 -9.95 -5.69
N THR A 221 19.69 -8.80 -6.31
CA THR A 221 19.06 -8.44 -7.59
C THR A 221 19.67 -9.23 -8.74
N ASP A 222 18.81 -9.77 -9.61
CA ASP A 222 19.25 -10.33 -10.88
C ASP A 222 19.57 -9.19 -11.86
N CYS A 223 20.86 -9.01 -12.13
CA CYS A 223 21.34 -8.02 -13.09
C CYS A 223 20.74 -8.23 -14.49
N ALA A 224 20.47 -9.47 -14.91
CA ALA A 224 19.91 -9.75 -16.24
C ALA A 224 18.46 -9.27 -16.36
N ILE A 225 17.64 -9.48 -15.33
CA ILE A 225 16.25 -8.97 -15.29
C ILE A 225 16.25 -7.44 -15.27
N THR A 226 17.13 -6.85 -14.45
CA THR A 226 17.26 -5.39 -14.35
C THR A 226 17.68 -4.76 -15.67
N ASP A 227 18.66 -5.35 -16.35
CA ASP A 227 19.16 -4.89 -17.65
C ASP A 227 18.10 -5.05 -18.75
N LEU A 228 17.35 -6.17 -18.73
CA LEU A 228 16.26 -6.41 -19.67
C LEU A 228 15.14 -5.38 -19.51
N GLU A 229 14.74 -5.08 -18.28
CA GLU A 229 13.73 -4.06 -18.01
C GLU A 229 14.23 -2.66 -18.40
N ARG A 230 15.51 -2.33 -18.14
CA ARG A 230 16.12 -1.08 -18.59
C ARG A 230 16.04 -0.95 -20.12
N LYS A 231 16.42 -2.00 -20.86
CA LYS A 231 16.35 -2.04 -22.33
C LYS A 231 14.91 -1.87 -22.83
N ARG A 232 13.92 -2.52 -22.20
CA ARG A 232 12.49 -2.39 -22.56
C ARG A 232 11.98 -0.96 -22.36
N THR A 233 12.41 -0.28 -21.30
CA THR A 233 12.01 1.12 -21.07
C THR A 233 12.55 2.04 -22.15
N VAL A 234 13.83 1.90 -22.51
CA VAL A 234 14.47 2.69 -23.57
C VAL A 234 13.77 2.45 -24.91
N ALA A 235 13.51 1.20 -25.26
CA ALA A 235 12.79 0.86 -26.49
C ALA A 235 11.37 1.45 -26.53
N SER A 236 10.65 1.44 -25.40
CA SER A 236 9.32 2.05 -25.33
C SER A 236 9.35 3.57 -25.43
N ALA A 237 10.36 4.23 -24.87
CA ALA A 237 10.53 5.67 -24.97
C ALA A 237 10.83 6.07 -26.42
N ILE A 238 11.80 5.39 -27.06
CA ILE A 238 12.14 5.59 -28.47
C ILE A 238 10.93 5.35 -29.37
N ASN A 239 10.16 4.27 -29.15
CA ASN A 239 8.99 3.99 -29.97
C ASN A 239 7.86 5.03 -29.79
N ASN A 240 7.71 5.61 -28.59
CA ASN A 240 6.77 6.70 -28.36
C ASN A 240 7.24 8.00 -29.03
N GLU A 241 8.52 8.35 -28.91
CA GLU A 241 9.12 9.50 -29.61
C GLU A 241 9.01 9.32 -31.13
N MET A 242 9.29 8.13 -31.66
CA MET A 242 9.12 7.82 -33.07
C MET A 242 7.66 7.95 -33.52
N LYS A 243 6.69 7.48 -32.73
CA LYS A 243 5.26 7.68 -33.03
C LYS A 243 4.84 9.14 -32.98
N GLU A 244 5.38 9.91 -32.05
CA GLU A 244 5.09 11.34 -31.95
C GLU A 244 5.70 12.10 -33.13
N ILE A 245 6.92 11.76 -33.53
CA ILE A 245 7.59 12.28 -34.73
C ILE A 245 6.81 11.88 -36.00
N ASP A 246 6.35 10.64 -36.10
CA ASP A 246 5.58 10.14 -37.25
C ASP A 246 4.23 10.86 -37.36
N TYR A 247 3.52 11.02 -36.24
CA TYR A 247 2.27 11.80 -36.17
C TYR A 247 2.46 13.28 -36.52
N LEU A 248 3.54 13.90 -36.05
CA LEU A 248 3.88 15.29 -36.42
C LEU A 248 4.27 15.40 -37.89
N SER A 249 4.89 14.37 -38.46
CA SER A 249 5.24 14.31 -39.88
C SER A 249 3.98 14.16 -40.75
N GLU A 250 3.00 13.35 -40.32
CA GLU A 250 1.69 13.20 -40.98
C GLU A 250 0.88 14.51 -40.94
N ILE A 251 0.84 15.20 -39.79
CA ILE A 251 0.21 16.53 -39.69
C ILE A 251 0.91 17.55 -40.58
N SER A 252 2.24 17.52 -40.66
CA SER A 252 3.02 18.39 -41.53
C SER A 252 2.72 18.12 -43.01
N LEU A 253 2.59 16.84 -43.39
CA LEU A 253 2.18 16.42 -44.73
C LEU A 253 0.77 16.92 -45.06
N TYR A 254 -0.17 16.77 -44.11
CA TYR A 254 -1.55 17.21 -44.24
C TYR A 254 -1.65 18.75 -44.41
N LYS A 255 -0.89 19.51 -43.62
CA LYS A 255 -0.79 20.98 -43.79
C LYS A 255 -0.17 21.40 -45.12
N LYS A 256 0.76 20.62 -45.66
CA LYS A 256 1.39 20.87 -46.96
C LYS A 256 0.41 20.61 -48.12
N ILE A 257 -0.44 19.58 -48.00
CA ILE A 257 -1.52 19.26 -48.95
C ILE A 257 -2.61 20.34 -48.95
N ILE A 258 -2.97 20.87 -47.77
CA ILE A 258 -3.96 21.96 -47.68
C ILE A 258 -3.42 23.27 -48.26
N LYS A 259 -2.12 23.57 -48.09
CA LYS A 259 -1.50 24.75 -48.72
C LYS A 259 -1.41 24.63 -50.24
N SER A 260 -1.24 23.44 -50.80
CA SER A 260 -1.23 23.27 -52.26
C SER A 260 -2.63 23.34 -52.88
N HIS A 261 -3.69 22.97 -52.15
CA HIS A 261 -5.08 23.12 -52.63
C HIS A 261 -5.65 24.54 -52.48
N SER A 262 -5.00 25.42 -51.71
CA SER A 262 -5.45 26.81 -51.52
C SER A 262 -4.75 27.82 -52.45
N MET A 263 -3.90 27.35 -53.38
CA MET A 263 -3.22 28.18 -54.39
C MET A 263 -3.76 28.01 -55.82
N ASP A 264 -4.77 27.15 -56.04
CA ASP A 264 -5.39 26.90 -57.35
C ASP A 264 -6.86 27.39 -57.44
N LEU A 265 -7.20 28.48 -56.74
CA LEU A 265 -8.46 29.22 -56.92
C LEU A 265 -8.20 30.72 -57.03
#